data_AF-A0A352AZ44-F1
#
_entry.id   AF-A0A352AZ44-F1
#
_cell.length_a   1.000
_cell.length_b   1.000
_cell.length_c   1.000
_cell.angle_alpha   90.00
_cell.angle_beta   90.00
_cell.angle_gamma   90.00
#
_symmetry.space_group_name_H-M   'P 1'
#
loop_
_entity.id
_entity.type
_entity.pdbx_description
1 polymer ?
#
loop_
_entity_poly.entity_id
_entity_poly.type
_entity_poly.pdbx_seq_one_letter_code
_entity_poly.pdbx_strand_id
1 'polypeptide(L)' 'MELTFSTKNLTVSDRFRDYVSEKSGKVDQLAHKPEELLVKVTRY' A
#
# COMPACT_ATOMS: atom_id res chain seq x y z
N MET A 1 7.36 -6.37 6.60
CA MET A 1 6.15 -6.09 5.82
C MET A 1 6.54 -5.55 4.46
N GLU A 2 6.38 -6.35 3.41
CA GLU A 2 6.58 -5.89 2.03
C GLU A 2 5.31 -5.21 1.49
N LEU A 3 5.47 -4.15 0.71
CA LEU A 3 4.38 -3.36 0.13
C LEU A 3 4.33 -3.57 -1.39
N THR A 4 3.32 -4.30 -1.85
CA THR A 4 3.13 -4.59 -3.28
C THR A 4 1.99 -3.75 -3.82
N PHE A 5 2.24 -3.01 -4.91
CA PHE A 5 1.23 -2.17 -5.57
C PHE A 5 0.73 -2.83 -6.85
N SER A 6 -0.58 -2.96 -6.98
CA SER A 6 -1.25 -3.40 -8.21
C SER A 6 -2.13 -2.27 -8.73
N THR A 7 -1.88 -1.79 -9.94
CA THR A 7 -2.62 -0.67 -10.52
C THR A 7 -3.45 -1.11 -11.71
N LYS A 8 -4.64 -0.54 -11.86
CA LYS A 8 -5.48 -0.73 -13.04
C LYS A 8 -5.97 0.62 -13.56
N ASN A 9 -5.66 0.92 -14.82
CA ASN A 9 -6.06 2.13 -15.54
C ASN A 9 -5.56 3.44 -14.90
N LEU A 10 -4.46 3.40 -14.15
CA LEU A 10 -3.76 4.59 -13.65
C LEU A 10 -2.30 4.29 -13.33
N THR A 11 -1.52 5.35 -13.31
CA THR A 11 -0.16 5.36 -12.75
C THR A 11 -0.21 5.91 -11.34
N VAL A 12 0.33 5.17 -10.39
CA VAL A 12 0.45 5.62 -9.00
C VAL A 12 1.63 6.58 -8.90
N SER A 13 1.39 7.77 -8.37
CA SER A 13 2.44 8.77 -8.13
C SER A 13 3.27 8.42 -6.91
N ASP A 14 4.50 8.94 -6.86
CA ASP A 14 5.40 8.73 -5.73
C ASP A 14 4.80 9.26 -4.43
N ARG A 15 4.14 10.42 -4.47
CA ARG A 15 3.41 10.97 -3.31
C ARG A 15 2.37 10.00 -2.73
N PHE A 16 1.69 9.21 -3.57
CA PHE A 16 0.75 8.22 -3.07
C PHE A 16 1.46 7.02 -2.44
N ARG A 17 2.61 6.60 -2.99
CA ARG A 17 3.44 5.53 -2.41
C ARG A 17 3.94 5.94 -1.02
N ASP A 18 4.42 7.18 -0.88
CA ASP A 18 4.86 7.74 0.40
C ASP A 18 3.73 7.75 1.42
N TYR A 19 2.55 8.23 1.01
CA TYR A 19 1.35 8.22 1.86
C TYR A 19 1.00 6.80 2.34
N VAL A 20 0.99 5.82 1.44
CA VAL A 20 0.70 4.42 1.80
C VAL A 20 1.76 3.85 2.73
N SER A 21 3.04 4.18 2.52
CA SER A 21 4.14 3.76 3.39
C SER A 21 4.04 4.34 4.80
N GLU A 22 3.55 5.57 4.97
CA GLU A 22 3.28 6.13 6.30
C GLU A 22 2.09 5.41 6.99
N LYS A 23 1.07 5.01 6.22
CA LYS A 23 -0.11 4.33 6.77
C LYS A 23 0.13 2.85 7.05
N SER A 24 1.04 2.20 6.32
CA SER A 24 1.36 0.77 6.49
C SER A 24 1.86 0.46 7.90
N GLY A 25 2.61 1.37 8.53
CA GLY A 25 3.07 1.20 9.91
C GLY A 25 1.94 1.06 10.95
N LYS A 26 0.76 1.67 10.69
CA LYS A 26 -0.41 1.45 11.54
C LYS A 26 -1.01 0.07 11.35
N VAL A 27 -1.01 -0.43 10.11
CA VAL A 27 -1.50 -1.77 9.80
C VAL A 27 -0.58 -2.82 10.41
N ASP A 28 0.74 -2.62 10.36
CA ASP A 28 1.71 -3.52 10.98
C ASP A 28 1.47 -3.70 12.49
N GLN A 29 1.21 -2.59 13.20
CA GLN A 29 0.92 -2.59 14.63
C GLN A 29 -0.41 -3.26 14.99
N LEU A 30 -1.42 -3.15 14.12
CA LEU A 30 -2.77 -3.68 14.36
C LEU A 30 -2.93 -5.14 13.88
N ALA A 31 -2.18 -5.55 12.86
CA ALA A 31 -2.38 -6.82 12.16
C ALA A 31 -1.41 -7.94 12.59
N HIS A 32 -0.91 -7.91 13.83
CA HIS A 32 -0.03 -8.94 14.39
C HIS A 32 1.14 -9.34 13.47
N LYS A 33 1.93 -8.36 12.99
CA LYS A 33 3.11 -8.56 12.13
C LYS A 33 2.79 -9.23 10.78
N PRO A 34 2.05 -8.55 9.89
CA PRO A 34 1.80 -9.04 8.54
C PRO A 34 3.10 -9.10 7.73
N GLU A 35 3.29 -10.18 6.98
CA GLU A 35 4.46 -10.36 6.10
C GLU A 35 4.37 -9.49 4.84
N GLU A 36 3.19 -9.42 4.22
CA GLU A 36 2.94 -8.66 2.98
C GLU A 36 1.64 -7.85 3.07
N LEU A 37 1.62 -6.69 2.42
CA LEU A 37 0.40 -5.92 2.17
C LEU A 37 0.26 -5.56 0.69
N LEU A 38 -0.79 -6.09 0.08
CA LEU A 38 -1.15 -5.86 -1.31
C LEU A 38 -2.11 -4.66 -1.44
N VAL A 39 -1.64 -3.59 -2.08
CA VAL A 39 -2.42 -2.36 -2.33
C VAL A 39 -2.90 -2.34 -3.77
N LYS A 40 -4.20 -2.51 -3.97
CA LYS A 40 -4.83 -2.42 -5.30
C LYS A 40 -5.42 -1.04 -5.51
N VAL A 41 -4.97 -0.34 -6.55
CA VAL A 41 -5.45 1.00 -6.93
C VAL A 41 -6.11 0.92 -8.31
N THR A 42 -7.39 1.24 -8.40
CA THR A 42 -8.15 1.16 -9.66
C THR A 42 -8.92 2.44 -9.93
N ARG A 43 -8.92 2.91 -11.18
CA ARG A 43 -9.76 4.01 -11.66
C ARG A 43 -10.77 3.44 -12.66
N TYR A 44 -12.05 3.69 -12.42
CA TYR A 44 -13.16 3.31 -13.29
C TYR A 44 -13.48 4.44 -14.25
#